data_AF-A0A523NNZ7-F1
#
_entry.id   AF-A0A523NNZ7-F1
#
_cell.length_a   1.000
_cell.length_b   1.000
_cell.length_c   1.000
_cell.angle_alpha   90.00
_cell.angle_beta   90.00
_cell.angle_gamma   90.00
#
_symmetry.space_group_name_H-M   'P 1'
#
loop_
_entity.id
_entity.type
_entity.pdbx_description
1 polymer ?
#
loop_
_entity_poly.entity_id
_entity_poly.type
_entity_poly.pdbx_seq_one_letter_code
_entity_poly.pdbx_strand_id
1 'polypeptide(L)'
;MKNIARLKGLGGKVTDSESGFTLIELLIVIAIIGILAAIAIPQFSQYKVRSYDSDAKANLHNIYIACKAYWGIDGSGNTCTLTIAKQTTWGYIQSSNVSVTSGGIDWNYSASAMNINSSNSFSIDHRGDINLL
;
A
#
# COMPACT_ATOMS: atom_id res chain seq x y z
N MET A 1 -69.00 -34.31 -42.40
CA MET A 1 -68.99 -33.86 -40.99
C MET A 1 -67.67 -33.15 -40.70
N LYS A 2 -67.75 -31.93 -40.14
CA LYS A 2 -66.73 -31.16 -39.38
C LYS A 2 -65.39 -30.86 -40.09
N ASN A 3 -65.23 -29.65 -40.65
CA ASN A 3 -64.71 -28.43 -39.99
C ASN A 3 -63.42 -28.67 -39.20
N ILE A 4 -62.28 -28.35 -39.82
CA ILE A 4 -61.02 -28.09 -39.10
C ILE A 4 -60.74 -26.60 -39.30
N ALA A 5 -61.13 -25.83 -38.28
CA ALA A 5 -60.93 -24.40 -38.23
C ALA A 5 -59.44 -24.05 -38.28
N ARG A 6 -59.09 -23.06 -39.10
CA ARG A 6 -57.78 -22.42 -39.07
C ARG A 6 -57.50 -21.91 -37.66
N LEU A 7 -56.44 -22.41 -37.04
CA LEU A 7 -55.89 -21.84 -35.80
C LEU A 7 -55.30 -20.47 -36.13
N LYS A 8 -56.14 -19.45 -35.95
CA LYS A 8 -55.74 -18.05 -35.95
C LYS A 8 -55.08 -17.74 -34.62
N GLY A 9 -53.79 -17.41 -34.67
CA GLY A 9 -53.14 -16.51 -33.74
C GLY A 9 -52.70 -17.13 -32.42
N LEU A 10 -51.39 -17.15 -32.21
CA LEU A 10 -50.81 -16.40 -31.10
C LEU A 10 -49.32 -16.18 -31.38
N GLY A 11 -49.03 -15.27 -32.32
CA GLY A 11 -47.73 -14.62 -32.36
C GLY A 11 -47.67 -13.67 -31.17
N GLY A 12 -47.26 -14.20 -30.02
CA GLY A 12 -46.96 -13.42 -28.83
C GLY A 12 -45.95 -12.35 -29.20
N LYS A 13 -46.40 -11.10 -29.22
CA LYS A 13 -45.56 -9.93 -29.40
C LYS A 13 -44.69 -9.86 -28.14
N VAL A 14 -43.44 -10.28 -28.23
CA VAL A 14 -42.44 -9.93 -27.22
C VAL A 14 -42.28 -8.42 -27.33
N THR A 15 -42.94 -7.70 -26.43
CA THR A 15 -42.70 -6.27 -26.26
C THR A 15 -41.44 -6.16 -25.42
N ASP A 16 -40.29 -6.03 -26.08
CA ASP A 16 -39.10 -5.56 -25.40
C ASP A 16 -39.42 -4.16 -24.85
N SER A 17 -39.59 -4.09 -23.54
CA SER A 17 -39.72 -2.83 -22.83
C SER A 17 -38.37 -2.13 -22.92
N GLU A 18 -38.21 -1.22 -23.87
CA GLU A 18 -37.05 -0.34 -23.92
C GLU A 18 -37.06 0.60 -22.70
N SER A 19 -36.50 0.13 -21.60
CA SER A 19 -36.18 0.93 -20.42
C SER A 19 -34.91 1.74 -20.71
N GLY A 20 -35.08 2.93 -21.27
CA GLY A 20 -34.00 3.88 -21.47
C GLY A 20 -33.63 4.61 -20.18
N PHE A 21 -32.34 4.78 -19.92
CA PHE A 21 -31.82 5.63 -18.84
C PHE A 21 -32.04 7.10 -19.19
N THR A 22 -32.54 7.90 -18.25
CA THR A 22 -32.77 9.32 -18.52
C THR A 22 -31.47 10.11 -18.41
N LEU A 23 -31.33 11.17 -19.23
CA LEU A 23 -30.16 12.06 -19.14
C LEU A 23 -30.07 12.78 -17.78
N ILE A 24 -31.22 13.01 -17.14
CA ILE A 24 -31.27 13.64 -15.81
C ILE A 24 -30.80 12.68 -14.71
N GLU A 25 -31.11 11.39 -14.81
CA GLU A 25 -30.54 10.38 -13.91
C GLU A 25 -29.02 10.34 -14.03
N LEU A 26 -28.48 10.40 -15.25
CA LEU A 26 -27.03 10.45 -15.45
C LEU A 26 -26.40 11.71 -14.85
N LEU A 27 -27.06 12.86 -15.02
CA LEU A 27 -26.59 14.15 -14.55
C LEU A 27 -26.47 14.21 -13.01
N ILE A 28 -27.47 13.69 -12.30
CA ILE A 28 -27.44 13.67 -10.83
C ILE A 28 -26.36 12.70 -10.33
N VAL A 29 -26.19 11.56 -10.99
CA VAL A 29 -25.17 10.57 -10.61
C VAL A 29 -23.76 11.15 -10.74
N ILE A 30 -23.43 11.80 -11.86
CA ILE A 30 -22.10 12.43 -12.02
C ILE A 30 -21.88 13.59 -11.04
N ALA A 31 -22.94 14.33 -10.69
CA ALA A 31 -22.85 15.40 -9.70
C ALA A 31 -22.47 14.85 -8.31
N ILE A 32 -23.11 13.76 -7.88
CA ILE A 32 -22.81 13.11 -6.59
C ILE A 32 -21.40 12.50 -6.61
N ILE A 33 -21.02 11.78 -7.67
CA ILE A 33 -19.67 11.21 -7.80
C ILE A 33 -18.61 12.33 -7.79
N GLY A 34 -18.89 13.47 -8.43
CA GLY A 34 -18.00 14.64 -8.43
C GLY A 34 -17.73 15.17 -7.02
N ILE A 35 -18.76 15.29 -6.19
CA ILE A 35 -18.62 15.73 -4.78
C ILE A 35 -17.80 14.73 -3.98
N LEU A 36 -18.10 13.43 -4.11
CA LEU A 36 -17.37 12.37 -3.40
C LEU A 36 -15.90 12.31 -3.82
N ALA A 37 -15.62 12.40 -5.12
CA ALA A 37 -14.26 12.36 -5.68
C ALA A 37 -13.41 13.55 -5.20
N ALA A 38 -14.00 14.74 -5.10
CA ALA A 38 -13.30 15.94 -4.64
C ALA A 38 -12.72 15.78 -3.22
N ILE A 39 -13.41 15.06 -2.33
CA ILE A 39 -12.95 14.80 -0.96
C ILE A 39 -12.05 13.54 -0.91
N ALA A 40 -12.44 12.48 -1.64
CA ALA A 40 -11.77 11.20 -1.57
C ALA A 40 -10.33 11.23 -2.14
N ILE A 41 -10.10 11.94 -3.24
CA ILE A 41 -8.79 11.99 -3.92
C ILE A 41 -7.67 12.54 -3.01
N PRO A 42 -7.79 13.74 -2.39
CA PRO A 42 -6.73 14.25 -1.52
C PRO A 42 -6.52 13.38 -0.28
N GLN A 43 -7.60 12.85 0.31
CA GLN A 43 -7.52 11.96 1.46
C GLN A 43 -6.76 10.65 1.14
N PHE A 44 -7.09 10.02 0.01
CA PHE A 44 -6.45 8.78 -0.42
C PHE A 44 -4.97 9.00 -0.74
N SER A 45 -4.61 10.14 -1.34
CA SER A 45 -3.21 10.49 -1.59
C SER A 45 -2.39 10.53 -0.30
N GLN A 46 -2.89 11.23 0.74
CA GLN A 46 -2.22 11.27 2.03
C GLN A 46 -2.15 9.90 2.73
N TYR A 47 -3.19 9.07 2.56
CA TYR A 47 -3.18 7.71 3.10
C TYR A 47 -2.06 6.86 2.50
N LYS A 48 -1.84 6.96 1.17
CA LYS A 48 -0.71 6.29 0.51
C LYS A 48 0.63 6.74 1.08
N VAL A 49 0.83 8.05 1.27
CA VAL A 49 2.08 8.57 1.86
C VAL A 49 2.30 8.00 3.26
N ARG A 50 1.27 7.98 4.12
CA ARG A 50 1.36 7.34 5.45
C ARG A 50 1.70 5.85 5.38
N SER A 51 1.18 5.14 4.37
CA SER A 51 1.53 3.74 4.14
C SER A 51 3.01 3.58 3.74
N TYR A 52 3.53 4.47 2.90
CA TYR A 52 4.95 4.47 2.51
C TYR A 52 5.86 4.80 3.70
N ASP A 53 5.46 5.75 4.55
CA ASP A 53 6.15 6.06 5.79
C ASP A 53 6.17 4.86 6.74
N SER A 54 5.05 4.14 6.85
CA SER A 54 4.99 2.90 7.65
C SER A 54 5.91 1.81 7.11
N ASP A 55 6.04 1.67 5.78
CA ASP A 55 6.97 0.71 5.17
C ASP A 55 8.42 1.07 5.50
N ALA A 56 8.80 2.35 5.39
CA ALA A 56 10.14 2.81 5.78
C ALA A 56 10.44 2.53 7.26
N LYS A 57 9.51 2.83 8.18
CA LYS A 57 9.65 2.55 9.61
C LYS A 57 9.76 1.05 9.91
N ALA A 58 8.98 0.21 9.23
CA ALA A 58 9.06 -1.24 9.37
C ALA A 58 10.45 -1.77 8.95
N ASN A 59 11.00 -1.26 7.84
CA ASN A 59 12.33 -1.63 7.40
C ASN A 59 13.41 -1.22 8.42
N LEU A 60 13.30 -0.03 9.02
CA LEU A 60 14.19 0.40 10.12
C LEU A 60 14.14 -0.54 11.32
N HIS A 61 12.94 -0.94 11.72
CA HIS A 61 12.78 -1.85 12.85
C HIS A 61 13.37 -3.23 12.55
N ASN A 62 13.13 -3.76 11.34
CA ASN A 62 13.65 -5.06 10.92
C ASN A 62 15.18 -5.07 10.83
N ILE A 63 15.80 -4.01 10.28
CA ILE A 63 17.26 -3.93 10.22
C ILE A 63 17.87 -3.76 11.61
N TYR A 64 17.21 -3.03 12.51
CA TYR A 64 17.63 -2.90 13.91
C TYR A 64 17.65 -4.27 14.59
N ILE A 65 16.60 -5.08 14.46
CA ILE A 65 16.56 -6.43 15.04
C ILE A 65 17.69 -7.31 14.46
N ALA A 66 17.94 -7.23 13.15
CA ALA A 66 19.04 -7.96 12.52
C ALA A 66 20.41 -7.53 13.06
N CYS A 67 20.63 -6.23 13.29
CA CYS A 67 21.85 -5.72 13.90
C CYS A 67 21.97 -6.11 15.39
N LYS A 68 20.87 -6.11 16.15
CA LYS A 68 20.86 -6.62 17.53
C LYS A 68 21.23 -8.10 17.60
N ALA A 69 20.75 -8.91 16.66
CA ALA A 69 21.15 -10.31 16.54
C ALA A 69 22.64 -10.44 16.22
N TYR A 70 23.16 -9.63 15.28
CA TYR A 70 24.57 -9.58 14.92
C TYR A 70 25.48 -9.31 16.12
N TRP A 71 25.19 -8.26 16.91
CA TRP A 71 25.99 -7.94 18.10
C TRP A 71 25.86 -8.97 19.22
N GLY A 72 24.74 -9.68 19.28
CA GLY A 72 24.54 -10.77 20.23
C GLY A 72 25.51 -11.94 20.04
N ILE A 73 26.05 -12.12 18.82
CA ILE A 73 26.96 -13.21 18.48
C ILE A 73 28.39 -12.71 18.24
N ASP A 74 28.54 -11.68 17.41
CA ASP A 74 29.86 -11.22 16.94
C ASP A 74 30.46 -10.15 17.88
N GLY A 75 29.65 -9.57 18.77
CA GLY A 75 30.07 -8.62 19.79
C GLY A 75 29.68 -7.17 19.49
N SER A 76 29.33 -6.43 20.54
CA SER A 76 28.75 -5.07 20.46
C SER A 76 29.67 -3.98 19.89
N GLY A 77 30.98 -4.25 19.75
CA GLY A 77 31.97 -3.32 19.23
C GLY A 77 32.12 -3.34 17.70
N ASN A 78 31.45 -4.28 17.02
CA ASN A 78 31.56 -4.38 15.57
C ASN A 78 30.51 -3.54 14.86
N THR A 79 30.85 -2.98 13.70
CA THR A 79 29.95 -2.12 12.94
C THR A 79 28.90 -2.96 12.20
N CYS A 80 27.61 -2.73 12.46
CA CYS A 80 26.54 -3.31 11.64
C CYS A 80 26.26 -2.42 10.43
N THR A 81 26.57 -2.92 9.24
CA THR A 81 26.25 -2.25 7.95
C THR A 81 25.09 -2.95 7.27
N LEU A 82 24.51 -2.31 6.24
CA LEU A 82 23.43 -2.90 5.44
C LEU A 82 23.82 -4.26 4.85
N THR A 83 25.06 -4.38 4.38
CA THR A 83 25.60 -5.64 3.83
C THR A 83 25.65 -6.74 4.88
N ILE A 84 26.01 -6.39 6.12
CA ILE A 84 26.03 -7.35 7.22
C ILE A 84 24.60 -7.78 7.54
N ALA A 85 23.69 -6.84 7.78
CA ALA A 85 22.30 -7.16 8.12
C ALA A 85 21.61 -8.06 7.06
N LYS A 86 21.93 -7.87 5.77
CA LYS A 86 21.38 -8.68 4.66
C LYS A 86 21.96 -10.08 4.52
N GLN A 87 22.98 -10.46 5.29
CA GLN A 87 23.46 -11.84 5.26
C GLN A 87 22.36 -12.80 5.72
N THR A 88 22.35 -14.01 5.17
CA THR A 88 21.35 -15.04 5.47
C THR A 88 21.29 -15.40 6.96
N THR A 89 22.41 -15.22 7.69
CA THR A 89 22.48 -15.40 9.14
C THR A 89 21.57 -14.45 9.91
N TRP A 90 21.47 -13.18 9.47
CA TRP A 90 20.74 -12.11 10.19
C TRP A 90 19.38 -11.79 9.56
N GLY A 91 19.17 -12.20 8.31
CA GLY A 91 17.84 -12.32 7.71
C GLY A 91 17.13 -11.02 7.38
N TYR A 92 17.83 -9.87 7.36
CA TYR A 92 17.19 -8.63 6.94
C TYR A 92 16.89 -8.64 5.44
N ILE A 93 15.60 -8.51 5.10
CA ILE A 93 15.11 -8.39 3.73
C ILE A 93 14.53 -6.99 3.56
N GLN A 94 15.13 -6.23 2.65
CA GLN A 94 14.76 -4.84 2.37
C GLN A 94 13.57 -4.79 1.40
N SER A 95 12.58 -3.95 1.69
CA SER A 95 11.50 -3.60 0.77
C SER A 95 12.05 -2.93 -0.50
N SER A 96 11.58 -3.33 -1.68
CA SER A 96 12.11 -2.86 -2.97
C SER A 96 12.00 -1.34 -3.17
N ASN A 97 11.05 -0.68 -2.49
CA ASN A 97 10.81 0.75 -2.62
C ASN A 97 11.38 1.57 -1.46
N VAL A 98 12.14 0.96 -0.55
CA VAL A 98 12.72 1.63 0.61
C VAL A 98 14.24 1.64 0.46
N SER A 99 14.83 2.83 0.44
CA SER A 99 16.26 3.00 0.57
C SER A 99 16.61 2.97 2.05
N VAL A 100 17.62 2.18 2.43
CA VAL A 100 18.08 2.05 3.83
C VAL A 100 19.59 2.23 3.88
N THR A 101 20.05 2.99 4.85
CA THR A 101 21.46 3.06 5.25
C THR A 101 21.55 2.61 6.72
N SER A 102 22.58 1.85 7.06
CA SER A 102 22.86 1.50 8.46
C SER A 102 24.34 1.49 8.73
N GLY A 103 24.70 1.89 9.95
CA GLY A 103 26.07 1.96 10.40
C GLY A 103 26.18 2.18 11.90
N GLY A 104 27.37 1.94 12.42
CA GLY A 104 27.68 2.07 13.83
C GLY A 104 27.66 0.75 14.58
N ILE A 105 28.00 0.86 15.86
CA ILE A 105 28.12 -0.22 16.84
C ILE A 105 26.93 -0.16 17.80
N ASP A 106 26.73 -1.15 18.67
CA ASP A 106 25.49 -1.27 19.48
C ASP A 106 25.15 -0.02 20.31
N TRP A 107 26.16 0.73 20.78
CA TRP A 107 25.96 1.91 21.63
C TRP A 107 25.96 3.24 20.88
N ASN A 108 26.23 3.22 19.57
CA ASN A 108 26.20 4.38 18.69
C ASN A 108 25.69 3.99 17.29
N TYR A 109 24.66 3.15 17.28
CA TYR A 109 24.03 2.69 16.06
C TYR A 109 23.08 3.74 15.52
N SER A 110 23.08 3.88 14.21
CA SER A 110 22.09 4.67 13.48
C SER A 110 21.80 4.01 12.15
N ALA A 111 20.53 3.95 11.80
CA ALA A 111 20.09 3.62 10.46
C ALA A 111 19.04 4.62 9.99
N SER A 112 19.03 4.91 8.70
CA SER A 112 18.05 5.79 8.08
C SER A 112 17.32 5.08 6.95
N ALA A 113 16.03 5.37 6.78
CA ALA A 113 15.24 4.81 5.70
C ALA A 113 14.26 5.82 5.12
N MET A 114 14.04 5.72 3.82
CA MET A 114 13.08 6.53 3.08
C MET A 114 12.42 5.67 2.01
N ASN A 115 11.10 5.73 1.91
CA ASN A 115 10.40 5.15 0.77
C ASN A 115 10.51 6.11 -0.42
N ILE A 116 10.83 5.62 -1.61
CA ILE A 116 11.01 6.45 -2.82
C ILE A 116 9.76 7.25 -3.21
N ASN A 117 8.59 6.82 -2.73
CA ASN A 117 7.30 7.47 -2.99
C ASN A 117 6.85 8.41 -1.86
N SER A 118 7.67 8.57 -0.81
CA SER A 118 7.47 9.54 0.26
C SER A 118 8.61 10.55 0.25
N SER A 119 8.35 11.77 0.73
CA SER A 119 9.40 12.77 0.97
C SER A 119 9.95 12.70 2.40
N ASN A 120 9.35 11.88 3.27
CA ASN A 120 9.76 11.75 4.65
C ASN A 120 10.89 10.72 4.78
N SER A 121 11.94 11.10 5.50
CA SER A 121 13.02 10.21 5.89
C SER A 121 12.95 9.97 7.39
N PHE A 122 13.26 8.75 7.81
CA PHE A 122 13.24 8.33 9.19
C PHE A 122 14.61 7.82 9.60
N SER A 123 14.97 7.99 10.86
CA SER A 123 16.11 7.34 11.48
C SER A 123 15.68 6.47 12.65
N ILE A 124 16.46 5.45 12.94
CA ILE A 124 16.38 4.67 14.18
C ILE A 124 17.73 4.77 14.89
N ASP A 125 17.68 4.99 16.20
CA ASP A 125 18.87 5.06 17.04
C ASP A 125 19.20 3.72 17.71
N HIS A 126 20.24 3.74 18.53
CA HIS A 126 20.72 2.57 19.26
C HIS A 126 19.71 2.01 20.29
N ARG A 127 18.73 2.82 20.71
CA ARG A 127 17.67 2.45 21.67
C ARG A 127 16.47 1.84 20.96
N GLY A 128 16.44 1.90 19.63
CA GLY A 128 15.31 1.47 18.83
C GLY A 128 14.26 2.56 18.63
N ASP A 129 14.55 3.80 19.03
CA ASP A 129 13.62 4.92 18.88
C ASP A 129 13.66 5.43 17.44
N ILE A 130 12.48 5.52 16.80
CA ILE A 130 12.34 5.97 15.42
C ILE A 130 11.95 7.45 15.40
N ASN A 131 12.77 8.26 14.73
CA ASN A 131 12.59 9.71 14.60
C ASN A 131 12.43 10.12 13.13
N LEU A 132 11.70 11.21 12.90
CA LEU A 132 11.68 11.88 11.60
C LEU A 132 12.97 12.70 11.46
N LEU A 133 13.59 12.67 10.29
CA LEU A 133 14.76 13.47 9.93
C LEU A 133 14.39 14.82 9.32
#